data_AF-A8SJR9-F1
#
_entry.id   AF-A8SJR9-F1
#
_cell.length_a   1.000
_cell.length_b   1.000
_cell.length_c   1.000
_cell.angle_alpha   90.00
_cell.angle_beta   90.00
_cell.angle_gamma   90.00
#
_symmetry.space_group_name_H-M   'P 1'
#
loop_
_entity.id
_entity.type
_entity.pdbx_description
1 polymer ?
#
loop_
_entity_poly.entity_id
_entity_poly.type
_entity_poly.pdbx_seq_one_letter_code
_entity_poly.pdbx_strand_id
1 'polypeptide(L)'
;GHVTLRCHYRHRFNNFMLYKEDRIHVPIFHGRIFQEGFNMSPVTTAHAGNYTCRGSHPHSPTGWSAPSNPMVIMVTKPSLLAHPGPLVKSGERVILQCWSDIMFEHFFLHKEWISKTPHASLDRSMMGSPRPISPSVP
;
A
#
# COMPACT_ATOMS: atom_id res chain seq x y z
N GLY A 1 0.07 3.23 2.23
CA GLY A 1 -0.31 4.20 3.29
C GLY A 1 -1.01 3.46 4.42
N HIS A 2 -1.15 4.12 5.58
CA HIS A 2 -1.95 3.65 6.70
C HIS A 2 -3.07 4.65 6.98
N VAL A 3 -4.23 4.18 7.44
CA VAL A 3 -5.37 5.02 7.82
C VAL A 3 -5.91 4.51 9.16
N THR A 4 -6.18 5.43 10.08
CA THR A 4 -6.82 5.11 11.36
C THR A 4 -8.22 5.68 11.39
N LEU A 5 -9.23 4.82 11.51
CA LEU A 5 -10.61 5.24 11.72
C LEU A 5 -10.87 5.33 13.21
N ARG A 6 -11.55 6.39 13.66
CA ARG A 6 -11.89 6.55 15.08
C ARG A 6 -13.39 6.66 15.28
N CYS A 7 -13.88 5.87 16.22
CA CYS A 7 -15.23 6.05 16.75
C CYS A 7 -15.16 7.01 17.94
N HIS A 8 -15.96 8.07 17.89
CA HIS A 8 -16.07 9.01 18.99
C HIS A 8 -17.52 9.08 19.47
N TYR A 9 -17.72 9.05 20.79
CA TYR A 9 -19.04 9.23 21.39
C TYR A 9 -18.96 10.13 22.62
N ARG A 10 -19.96 11.00 22.81
CA ARG A 10 -19.99 12.01 23.88
C ARG A 10 -20.21 11.44 25.30
N HIS A 11 -20.44 10.14 25.44
CA HIS A 11 -20.68 9.47 26.73
C HIS A 11 -19.73 8.27 26.92
N ARG A 12 -19.62 7.76 28.17
CA ARG A 12 -18.70 6.70 28.65
C ARG A 12 -18.96 5.29 28.04
N PHE A 13 -19.00 5.19 26.72
CA PHE A 13 -18.88 3.91 26.03
C PHE A 13 -17.40 3.57 25.90
N ASN A 14 -17.03 2.38 26.36
CA ASN A 14 -15.64 1.88 26.27
C ASN A 14 -15.50 0.79 25.20
N ASN A 15 -16.63 0.32 24.66
CA ASN A 15 -16.69 -0.75 23.68
C ASN A 15 -17.26 -0.21 22.37
N PHE A 16 -16.47 -0.23 21.30
CA PHE A 16 -16.90 0.17 19.96
C PHE A 16 -16.84 -1.03 19.02
N MET A 17 -17.68 -1.02 18.00
CA MET A 17 -17.66 -1.97 16.90
C MET A 17 -17.82 -1.24 15.58
N LEU A 18 -16.88 -1.47 14.66
CA LEU A 18 -16.88 -0.94 13.32
C LEU A 18 -17.45 -1.98 12.35
N TYR A 19 -18.36 -1.55 11.48
CA TYR A 19 -19.00 -2.37 10.45
C TYR A 19 -18.70 -1.78 9.07
N LYS A 20 -18.42 -2.65 8.11
CA LYS A 20 -18.33 -2.32 6.68
C LYS A 20 -19.57 -2.86 5.97
N GLU A 21 -20.23 -2.05 5.14
CA GLU A 21 -21.55 -2.37 4.57
C GLU A 21 -21.52 -3.44 3.47
N ASP A 22 -20.37 -3.70 2.84
CA ASP A 22 -20.28 -4.51 1.62
C ASP A 22 -20.37 -6.03 1.90
N ARG A 23 -21.60 -6.53 1.98
CA ARG A 23 -21.98 -7.92 2.31
C ARG A 23 -21.67 -8.97 1.23
N ILE A 24 -20.43 -9.07 0.73
CA ILE A 24 -20.03 -10.22 -0.09
C ILE A 24 -18.74 -10.85 0.46
N HIS A 25 -18.92 -11.88 1.27
CA HIS A 25 -18.03 -13.02 1.55
C HIS A 25 -16.51 -12.82 1.41
N VAL A 26 -15.93 -11.81 2.08
CA VAL A 26 -14.49 -11.76 2.34
C VAL A 26 -14.27 -11.36 3.81
N PRO A 27 -13.67 -12.23 4.65
CA PRO A 27 -13.58 -11.98 6.08
C PRO A 27 -12.39 -11.06 6.34
N ILE A 28 -12.61 -9.74 6.41
CA ILE A 28 -11.51 -8.83 6.82
C ILE A 28 -12.00 -7.78 7.81
N PHE A 29 -12.89 -8.17 8.73
CA PHE A 29 -12.94 -7.78 10.16
C PHE A 29 -14.17 -8.45 10.83
N HIS A 30 -14.25 -9.79 10.83
CA HIS A 30 -15.15 -10.51 11.76
C HIS A 30 -14.61 -10.49 13.21
N GLY A 31 -13.68 -9.61 13.52
CA GLY A 31 -13.22 -9.38 14.88
C GLY A 31 -14.05 -8.27 15.50
N ARG A 32 -14.79 -8.57 16.57
CA ARG A 32 -15.24 -7.52 17.50
C ARG A 32 -13.97 -6.85 18.05
N ILE A 33 -13.55 -5.75 17.47
CA ILE A 33 -12.38 -5.01 17.95
C ILE A 33 -12.90 -3.92 18.87
N PHE A 34 -12.74 -4.14 20.16
CA PHE A 34 -13.06 -3.19 21.21
C PHE A 34 -11.97 -2.12 21.28
N GLN A 35 -11.98 -1.18 20.34
CA GLN A 35 -11.02 -0.07 20.33
C GLN A 35 -11.70 1.21 19.84
N GLU A 36 -11.23 2.35 20.34
CA GLU A 36 -11.62 3.67 19.85
C GLU A 36 -11.03 3.97 18.46
N GLY A 37 -9.93 3.30 18.09
CA GLY A 37 -9.19 3.49 16.85
C GLY A 37 -8.93 2.17 16.13
N PHE A 38 -9.21 2.14 14.83
CA PHE A 38 -9.05 0.99 13.94
C PHE A 38 -7.98 1.33 12.89
N ASN A 39 -6.81 0.72 13.00
CA ASN A 39 -5.72 0.95 12.06
C ASN A 39 -5.81 -0.01 10.86
N MET A 40 -5.79 0.55 9.66
CA MET A 40 -5.72 -0.19 8.40
C MET A 40 -4.35 0.02 7.78
N SER A 41 -3.57 -1.06 7.71
CA SER A 41 -2.23 -1.04 7.12
C SER A 41 -1.86 -2.44 6.62
N PRO A 42 -1.41 -2.59 5.36
CA PRO A 42 -1.39 -1.59 4.28
C PRO A 42 -2.80 -1.36 3.68
N VAL A 43 -3.11 -0.12 3.32
CA VAL A 43 -4.38 0.20 2.63
C VAL A 43 -4.39 -0.36 1.20
N THR A 44 -5.31 -1.28 0.94
CA THR A 44 -5.64 -1.84 -0.38
C THR A 44 -7.04 -1.41 -0.84
N THR A 45 -7.34 -1.61 -2.13
CA THR A 45 -8.68 -1.30 -2.71
C THR A 45 -9.83 -2.03 -2.03
N ALA A 46 -9.58 -3.17 -1.37
CA ALA A 46 -10.58 -3.91 -0.60
C ALA A 46 -11.12 -3.13 0.63
N HIS A 47 -10.39 -2.12 1.11
CA HIS A 47 -10.81 -1.25 2.21
C HIS A 47 -11.70 -0.09 1.76
N ALA A 48 -11.93 0.09 0.46
CA ALA A 48 -12.93 1.06 0.00
C ALA A 48 -14.34 0.58 0.37
N GLY A 49 -15.21 1.49 0.81
CA GLY A 49 -16.59 1.17 1.18
C GLY A 49 -17.16 2.07 2.28
N ASN A 50 -18.38 1.73 2.73
CA ASN A 50 -19.09 2.48 3.77
C ASN A 50 -18.85 1.85 5.15
N TYR A 51 -18.44 2.69 6.09
CA TYR A 51 -18.15 2.30 7.46
C TYR A 51 -19.13 2.93 8.43
N THR A 52 -19.66 2.14 9.36
CA THR A 52 -20.51 2.63 10.45
C THR A 52 -19.99 2.12 11.78
N CYS A 53 -20.21 2.88 12.85
CA CYS A 53 -19.81 2.50 14.20
C CYS A 53 -21.00 2.31 15.12
N ARG A 54 -20.88 1.39 16.08
CA ARG A 54 -21.79 1.25 17.21
C ARG A 54 -21.01 1.20 18.52
N GLY A 55 -21.57 1.78 19.58
CA GLY A 55 -21.03 1.72 20.93
C GLY A 55 -21.87 0.86 21.85
N SER A 56 -21.25 0.27 22.88
CA SER A 56 -21.96 -0.33 24.02
C SER A 56 -21.38 0.14 25.35
N HIS A 57 -22.21 0.09 26.39
CA HIS A 57 -21.77 0.44 27.74
C HIS A 57 -21.07 -0.76 28.39
N PRO A 58 -19.92 -0.57 29.08
CA PRO A 58 -19.29 -1.61 29.89
C PRO A 58 -20.25 -2.42 30.77
N HIS A 59 -21.25 -1.77 31.36
CA HIS A 59 -22.22 -2.42 32.26
C HIS A 59 -23.41 -3.06 31.52
N SER A 60 -23.53 -2.89 30.20
CA SER A 60 -24.59 -3.48 29.38
C SER A 60 -24.02 -3.90 28.01
N PRO A 61 -23.16 -4.93 27.96
CA PRO A 61 -22.49 -5.37 26.73
C PRO A 61 -23.44 -5.97 25.67
N THR A 62 -24.68 -6.29 26.05
CA THR A 62 -25.75 -6.71 25.14
C THR A 62 -26.51 -5.56 24.50
N GLY A 63 -26.43 -4.34 25.06
CA GLY A 63 -27.08 -3.14 24.55
C GLY A 63 -26.16 -2.37 23.60
N TRP A 64 -26.47 -2.38 22.31
CA TRP A 64 -25.76 -1.62 21.29
C TRP A 64 -26.53 -0.36 20.88
N SER A 65 -25.80 0.73 20.65
CA SER A 65 -26.38 1.95 20.09
C SER A 65 -26.90 1.74 18.66
N ALA A 66 -27.70 2.70 18.19
CA ALA A 66 -27.93 2.88 16.77
C ALA A 66 -26.58 3.09 16.02
N PRO A 67 -26.49 2.73 14.73
CA PRO A 67 -25.34 3.05 13.90
C PRO A 67 -25.06 4.55 13.85
N SER A 68 -23.78 4.92 13.75
CA SER A 68 -23.37 6.27 13.37
C SER A 68 -23.80 6.61 11.93
N ASN A 69 -23.65 7.88 11.56
CA ASN A 69 -23.64 8.24 10.14
C ASN A 69 -22.52 7.46 9.40
N PRO A 70 -22.77 7.04 8.15
CA PRO A 70 -21.79 6.31 7.38
C PRO A 70 -20.61 7.21 6.99
N MET A 71 -19.40 6.67 7.09
CA MET A 71 -18.17 7.27 6.59
C MET A 71 -17.70 6.48 5.36
N VAL A 72 -17.55 7.17 4.23
CA VAL A 72 -17.12 6.54 2.98
C VAL A 72 -15.60 6.61 2.88
N ILE A 73 -14.97 5.47 2.59
CA ILE A 73 -13.54 5.40 2.29
C ILE A 73 -13.38 5.11 0.81
N MET A 74 -12.63 5.96 0.13
CA MET A 74 -12.22 5.78 -1.25
C MET A 74 -10.73 5.46 -1.30
N VAL A 75 -10.38 4.43 -2.08
CA VAL A 75 -8.98 4.05 -2.33
C VAL A 75 -8.77 4.13 -3.83
N THR A 76 -8.01 5.11 -4.28
CA THR A 76 -7.64 5.29 -5.68
C THR A 76 -6.15 5.04 -5.88
N LYS A 77 -5.80 4.50 -7.05
CA LYS A 77 -4.42 4.37 -7.47
C LYS A 77 -4.06 5.60 -8.31
N PRO A 78 -3.01 6.35 -7.96
CA PRO A 78 -2.58 7.46 -8.79
C PRO A 78 -2.00 6.97 -10.12
N SER A 79 -2.11 7.80 -11.14
CA SER A 79 -1.59 7.56 -12.48
C SER A 79 -0.17 8.09 -12.60
N LEU A 80 0.71 7.32 -13.25
CA LEU A 80 2.10 7.70 -13.49
C LEU A 80 2.34 7.82 -15.01
N LEU A 81 2.80 8.98 -15.43
CA LEU A 81 3.16 9.27 -16.81
C LEU A 81 4.67 9.52 -16.92
N ALA A 82 5.26 9.12 -18.04
CA ALA A 82 6.66 9.33 -18.34
C ALA A 82 6.78 10.10 -19.66
N HIS A 83 7.49 11.22 -19.65
CA HIS A 83 7.76 12.05 -20.83
C HIS A 83 9.27 12.06 -21.11
N PRO A 84 9.72 11.85 -22.37
CA PRO A 84 8.94 11.69 -23.61
C PRO A 84 8.25 10.32 -23.76
N GLY A 85 8.64 9.34 -22.95
CA GLY A 85 8.02 8.02 -22.95
C GLY A 85 8.66 7.09 -21.91
N PRO A 86 8.14 5.86 -21.76
CA PRO A 86 8.65 4.89 -20.79
C PRO A 86 9.99 4.24 -21.22
N LEU A 87 10.35 4.35 -22.50
CA LEU A 87 11.58 3.82 -23.06
C LEU A 87 12.40 4.97 -23.65
N VAL A 88 13.60 5.16 -23.13
CA VAL A 88 14.54 6.20 -23.56
C VAL A 88 15.95 5.63 -23.69
N LYS A 89 16.84 6.32 -24.40
CA LYS A 89 18.24 5.92 -24.49
C LYS A 89 19.00 6.28 -23.21
N SER A 90 20.12 5.60 -22.98
CA SER A 90 21.00 5.93 -21.85
C SER A 90 21.50 7.37 -21.96
N GLY A 91 21.41 8.12 -20.86
CA GLY A 91 21.80 9.54 -20.79
C GLY A 91 20.68 10.54 -21.09
N GLU A 92 19.50 10.10 -21.53
CA GLU A 92 18.35 10.99 -21.76
C GLU A 92 17.61 11.35 -20.46
N ARG A 93 17.07 12.57 -20.39
CA ARG A 93 16.26 13.05 -19.26
C ARG A 93 14.82 12.55 -19.40
N VAL A 94 14.30 11.92 -18.35
CA VAL A 94 12.90 11.53 -18.25
C VAL A 94 12.22 12.34 -17.16
N ILE A 95 11.02 12.85 -17.45
CA ILE A 95 10.16 13.51 -16.48
C ILE A 95 9.02 12.55 -16.12
N LEU A 96 8.91 12.23 -14.83
CA LEU A 96 7.83 11.41 -14.30
C LEU A 96 6.77 12.30 -13.67
N GLN A 97 5.53 12.17 -14.10
CA GLN A 97 4.40 12.96 -13.62
C GLN A 97 3.38 12.03 -12.97
N CYS A 98 3.11 12.28 -11.69
CA CYS A 98 2.11 11.55 -10.92
C CYS A 98 0.87 12.43 -10.77
N TRP A 99 -0.31 11.90 -11.04
CA TRP A 99 -1.56 12.65 -10.88
C TRP A 99 -2.69 11.72 -10.42
N SER A 100 -3.74 12.32 -9.85
CA SER A 100 -4.93 11.62 -9.39
C SER A 100 -6.15 12.54 -9.51
N ASP A 101 -7.31 11.96 -9.81
CA ASP A 101 -8.61 12.67 -9.82
C ASP A 101 -9.01 13.18 -8.42
N ILE A 102 -8.47 12.56 -7.37
CA ILE A 102 -8.59 13.01 -5.98
C ILE A 102 -7.37 13.84 -5.62
N MET A 103 -7.59 15.01 -5.02
CA MET A 103 -6.54 15.87 -4.50
C MET A 103 -5.79 15.16 -3.36
N PHE A 104 -4.50 14.92 -3.57
CA PHE A 104 -3.58 14.44 -2.55
C PHE A 104 -2.53 15.50 -2.28
N GLU A 105 -2.20 15.71 -0.99
CA GLU A 105 -1.14 16.64 -0.57
C GLU A 105 0.24 16.18 -1.08
N HIS A 106 0.51 14.87 -1.01
CA HIS A 106 1.82 14.31 -1.33
C HIS A 106 1.72 13.05 -2.19
N PHE A 107 2.59 12.95 -3.20
CA PHE A 107 2.81 11.74 -3.99
C PHE A 107 4.19 11.16 -3.67
N PHE A 108 4.27 9.85 -3.48
CA PHE A 108 5.52 9.13 -3.25
C PHE A 108 5.84 8.26 -4.45
N LEU A 109 7.02 8.48 -5.06
CA LEU A 109 7.51 7.66 -6.16
C LEU A 109 8.54 6.67 -5.63
N HIS A 110 8.25 5.37 -5.78
CA HIS A 110 9.18 4.29 -5.45
C HIS A 110 9.72 3.68 -6.74
N LYS A 111 11.04 3.54 -6.85
CA LYS A 111 11.71 2.85 -7.95
C LYS A 111 12.18 1.48 -7.47
N GLU A 112 11.61 0.43 -8.03
CA GLU A 112 12.14 -0.92 -7.87
C GLU A 112 13.31 -1.13 -8.85
N TRP A 113 14.37 -1.81 -8.39
CA TRP A 113 15.45 -2.25 -9.27
C TRP A 113 15.04 -3.59 -9.86
N ILE A 114 14.78 -3.62 -11.16
CA ILE A 114 14.66 -4.89 -11.87
C ILE A 114 16.08 -5.26 -12.28
N SER A 115 16.73 -6.15 -11.53
CA SER A 115 17.85 -6.89 -12.12
C SER A 115 17.28 -7.74 -13.23
N LYS A 116 17.62 -7.39 -14.47
CA LYS A 116 17.69 -8.42 -15.49
C LYS A 116 18.79 -9.36 -15.02
N THR A 117 18.43 -10.47 -14.39
CA THR A 117 19.28 -11.66 -14.48
C THR A 117 19.27 -12.04 -15.95
N PRO A 118 20.41 -11.97 -16.67
CA PRO A 118 20.49 -12.68 -17.92
C PRO A 118 20.27 -14.14 -17.57
N HIS A 119 19.34 -14.77 -18.27
CA HIS A 119 19.18 -16.21 -18.30
C HIS A 119 20.55 -16.89 -18.25
N ALA A 120 20.71 -17.84 -17.34
CA ALA A 120 21.88 -18.71 -17.32
C ALA A 120 21.96 -19.46 -18.66
N SER A 121 22.81 -18.98 -19.55
CA SER A 121 23.50 -19.76 -20.56
C SER A 121 24.97 -19.37 -20.46
N LEU A 122 25.76 -20.18 -19.74
CA LEU A 122 27.21 -20.18 -19.92
C LEU A 122 27.46 -20.59 -21.38
N ASP A 123 27.55 -19.62 -22.29
CA ASP A 123 28.27 -19.86 -23.53
C ASP A 123 29.75 -19.62 -23.22
N ARG A 124 30.42 -20.73 -22.95
CA ARG A 124 31.82 -20.81 -22.58
C ARG A 124 32.65 -20.71 -23.85
N SER A 125 32.93 -19.49 -24.32
CA SER A 125 34.04 -19.25 -25.24
C SER A 125 34.49 -17.79 -25.20
N MET A 126 35.79 -17.57 -25.40
CA MET A 126 36.53 -16.31 -25.35
C MET A 126 37.04 -15.86 -23.96
N MET A 127 37.73 -16.75 -23.24
CA MET A 127 38.92 -16.31 -22.52
C MET A 127 40.14 -16.71 -23.35
N GLY A 128 40.69 -15.77 -24.11
CA GLY A 128 42.00 -15.94 -24.74
C GLY A 128 43.06 -16.06 -23.65
N SER A 129 43.87 -17.12 -23.71
CA SER A 129 44.97 -17.37 -22.78
C SER A 129 45.93 -16.17 -22.70
N PRO A 130 46.29 -15.68 -21.50
CA PRO A 130 47.39 -14.74 -21.36
C PRO A 130 48.72 -15.43 -21.68
N ARG A 131 49.56 -14.81 -22.52
CA ARG A 131 50.96 -15.25 -22.69
C ARG A 131 51.72 -14.98 -21.40
N PRO A 132 52.55 -15.91 -20.90
CA PRO A 132 53.46 -15.63 -19.79
C PRO A 132 54.55 -14.65 -20.24
N ILE A 133 54.70 -13.53 -19.54
CA ILE A 133 55.88 -12.68 -19.64
C ILE A 133 56.92 -13.27 -18.69
N SER A 134 58.02 -13.78 -19.22
CA SER A 134 59.16 -14.26 -18.44
C SER A 134 59.87 -13.08 -17.76
N PRO A 135 60.18 -13.14 -16.45
CA PRO A 135 60.93 -12.09 -15.79
C PRO A 135 62.41 -12.16 -16.20
N SER A 136 62.93 -11.08 -16.77
CA SER A 136 64.37 -10.82 -16.85
C SER A 136 64.87 -10.39 -15.47
N VAL A 137 65.86 -11.10 -14.95
CA VAL A 137 66.60 -10.77 -13.71
C VAL A 137 68.09 -10.94 -14.00
N PRO A 138 69.00 -10.19 -13.35
CA PRO A 138 68.92 -8.81 -12.86
C PRO A 138 69.63 -7.81 -13.79
#